data_AF-A0A2S6R7B7-F1
#
_entry.id   AF-A0A2S6R7B7-F1
#
_cell.length_a   1.000
_cell.length_b   1.000
_cell.length_c   1.000
_cell.angle_alpha   90.00
_cell.angle_beta   90.00
_cell.angle_gamma   90.00
#
_symmetry.space_group_name_H-M   'P 1'
#
loop_
_entity.id
_entity.type
_entity.pdbx_description
1 polymer ?
#
loop_
_entity_poly.entity_id
_entity_poly.type
_entity_poly.pdbx_seq_one_letter_code
_entity_poly.pdbx_strand_id
1 'polypeptide(L)'
;MLAGVDRDKFAALRGARRVWAVGAIHGELDRLRALHEQLGERFLSGDRLVYLGNYMGRGQAVLETIDALLLFRRQIIAAPGMHVCDVAYLRGQQEEMWHK
;
A
#
# COMPACT_ATOMS: atom_id res chain seq x y z
N MET A 1 7.96 -25.53 10.08
CA MET A 1 8.92 -24.40 10.04
C MET A 1 9.35 -24.20 8.61
N LEU A 2 9.10 -23.04 8.01
CA LEU A 2 9.64 -22.69 6.68
C LEU A 2 11.11 -22.25 6.87
N ALA A 3 12.03 -23.21 6.82
CA ALA A 3 13.47 -22.95 6.76
C ALA A 3 13.84 -22.71 5.29
N GLY A 4 14.23 -21.49 4.94
CA GLY A 4 14.67 -21.13 3.59
C GLY A 4 14.26 -19.76 3.09
N VAL A 5 13.39 -19.03 3.79
CA VAL A 5 13.06 -17.65 3.42
C VAL A 5 14.12 -16.73 4.03
N ASP A 6 14.93 -16.10 3.17
CA ASP A 6 15.77 -14.96 3.52
C ASP A 6 14.88 -13.85 4.10
N ARG A 7 14.82 -13.77 5.43
CA ARG A 7 13.87 -12.90 6.15
C ARG A 7 14.16 -11.42 5.96
N ASP A 8 15.36 -11.08 5.51
CA ASP A 8 15.77 -9.69 5.28
C ASP A 8 15.29 -9.17 3.91
N LYS A 9 14.92 -10.07 2.99
CA LYS A 9 14.41 -9.72 1.66
C LYS A 9 12.89 -9.58 1.59
N PHE A 10 12.14 -10.19 2.51
CA PHE A 10 10.68 -10.26 2.43
C PHE A 10 10.00 -9.68 3.67
N ALA A 11 9.15 -8.67 3.47
CA ALA A 11 8.25 -8.20 4.51
C ALA A 11 7.16 -9.25 4.77
N ALA A 12 6.99 -9.63 6.04
CA ALA A 12 5.97 -10.61 6.44
C ALA A 12 4.76 -9.88 7.04
N LEU A 13 3.62 -9.92 6.34
CA LEU A 13 2.33 -9.54 6.90
C LEU A 13 1.86 -10.63 7.88
N ARG A 14 1.82 -10.34 9.17
CA ARG A 14 1.46 -11.31 10.23
C ARG A 14 0.05 -11.06 10.75
N GLY A 15 -0.60 -12.16 11.15
CA GLY A 15 -1.92 -12.13 11.79
C GLY A 15 -3.01 -11.51 10.93
N ALA A 16 -2.87 -11.58 9.60
CA ALA A 16 -3.82 -10.96 8.67
C ALA A 16 -5.12 -11.78 8.62
N ARG A 17 -6.25 -11.11 8.88
CA ARG A 17 -7.59 -11.66 8.59
C ARG A 17 -7.85 -11.66 7.09
N ARG A 18 -7.52 -10.55 6.43
CA ARG A 18 -7.65 -10.34 4.99
C ARG A 18 -6.50 -9.46 4.50
N VAL A 19 -5.97 -9.76 3.32
CA VAL A 19 -5.00 -8.91 2.65
C VAL A 19 -5.66 -8.26 1.44
N TRP A 20 -5.65 -6.93 1.41
CA TRP A 20 -6.05 -6.13 0.27
C TRP A 20 -4.81 -5.77 -0.54
N ALA A 21 -4.78 -6.17 -1.81
CA ALA A 21 -3.67 -5.87 -2.71
C ALA A 21 -4.12 -4.85 -3.77
N VAL A 22 -3.44 -3.70 -3.81
CA VAL A 22 -3.69 -2.64 -4.79
C VAL A 22 -2.60 -2.71 -5.85
N GLY A 23 -3.00 -2.88 -7.11
CA GLY A 23 -2.10 -2.92 -8.25
C GLY A 23 -1.50 -1.55 -8.59
N ALA A 24 -0.96 -1.45 -9.81
CA ALA A 24 -0.36 -0.21 -10.31
C ALA A 24 -1.35 0.96 -10.31
N ILE A 25 -0.88 2.14 -9.88
CA ILE A 25 -1.71 3.36 -9.75
C ILE A 25 -1.38 4.36 -10.85
N HIS A 26 -0.12 4.45 -11.27
CA HIS A 26 0.33 5.30 -12.38
C HIS A 26 -0.06 6.79 -12.30
N GLY A 27 -0.23 7.33 -11.09
CA GLY A 27 -0.62 8.73 -10.89
C GLY A 27 -2.12 9.02 -11.13
N GLU A 28 -2.98 8.00 -11.22
CA GLU A 28 -4.43 8.13 -11.42
C GLU A 28 -5.14 8.54 -10.12
N LEU A 29 -4.98 9.81 -9.72
CA LEU A 29 -5.44 10.33 -8.43
C LEU A 29 -6.92 10.07 -8.14
N ASP A 30 -7.82 10.40 -9.07
CA ASP A 30 -9.26 10.31 -8.82
C ASP A 30 -9.71 8.85 -8.66
N ARG A 31 -9.12 7.95 -9.44
CA ARG A 31 -9.34 6.51 -9.29
C ARG A 31 -8.83 5.99 -7.96
N LEU A 32 -7.66 6.47 -7.51
CA LEU A 32 -7.11 6.11 -6.21
C LEU A 32 -8.01 6.60 -5.07
N ARG A 33 -8.51 7.83 -5.13
CA ARG A 33 -9.43 8.38 -4.11
C ARG A 33 -10.73 7.58 -4.02
N ALA A 34 -11.35 7.28 -5.16
CA ALA A 34 -12.56 6.47 -5.20
C ALA A 34 -12.32 5.05 -4.65
N LEU A 35 -11.14 4.47 -4.93
CA LEU A 35 -10.75 3.20 -4.34
C LEU A 35 -10.58 3.29 -2.82
N HIS A 36 -9.91 4.33 -2.32
CA HIS A 36 -9.70 4.55 -0.87
C HIS A 36 -11.00 4.73 -0.11
N GLU A 37 -11.97 5.44 -0.67
CA GLU A 37 -13.31 5.60 -0.08
C GLU A 37 -13.98 4.22 0.09
N GLN A 38 -14.09 3.45 -1.00
CA GLN A 38 -14.71 2.12 -0.96
C GLN A 38 -13.96 1.12 -0.07
N LEU A 39 -12.63 1.21 -0.04
CA LEU A 39 -11.80 0.36 0.79
C LEU A 39 -11.96 0.72 2.26
N GLY A 40 -11.96 2.02 2.60
CA GLY A 40 -12.11 2.52 3.96
C GLY A 40 -13.42 2.07 4.62
N GLU A 41 -14.52 2.06 3.88
CA GLU A 41 -15.82 1.55 4.36
C GLU A 41 -15.80 0.06 4.72
N ARG A 42 -14.89 -0.72 4.12
CA ARG A 42 -14.83 -2.18 4.24
C ARG A 42 -13.64 -2.67 5.06
N PHE A 43 -12.72 -1.77 5.42
CA PHE A 43 -11.49 -2.11 6.08
C PHE A 43 -11.76 -2.36 7.57
N LEU A 44 -11.43 -3.55 8.05
CA LEU A 44 -11.66 -3.95 9.43
C LEU A 44 -10.33 -4.15 10.17
N SER A 45 -10.38 -4.11 11.51
CA SER A 45 -9.24 -4.48 12.33
C SER A 45 -8.76 -5.89 11.98
N GLY A 46 -7.44 -6.06 11.88
CA GLY A 46 -6.80 -7.29 11.42
C GLY A 46 -6.67 -7.43 9.89
N ASP A 47 -7.24 -6.52 9.10
CA ASP A 47 -6.93 -6.44 7.67
C ASP A 47 -5.51 -5.90 7.46
N ARG A 48 -4.94 -6.21 6.29
CA ARG A 48 -3.63 -5.69 5.85
C ARG A 48 -3.78 -5.10 4.47
N LEU A 49 -3.04 -4.04 4.19
CA LEU A 49 -3.00 -3.38 2.89
C LEU A 49 -1.61 -3.50 2.29
N VAL A 50 -1.52 -3.95 1.04
CA VAL A 50 -0.28 -3.93 0.27
C VAL A 50 -0.50 -3.20 -1.04
N TYR A 51 0.33 -2.21 -1.30
CA TYR A 51 0.45 -1.59 -2.61
C TYR A 51 1.58 -2.25 -3.39
N LEU A 52 1.30 -2.69 -4.62
CA LEU A 52 2.21 -3.51 -5.42
C LEU A 52 3.19 -2.70 -6.28
N GLY A 53 3.36 -1.41 -6.00
CA GLY A 53 4.25 -0.51 -6.73
C GLY A 53 3.59 0.17 -7.93
N ASN A 54 4.43 0.83 -8.74
CA ASN A 54 4.05 1.68 -9.87
C ASN A 54 3.05 2.76 -9.45
N TYR A 55 3.40 3.49 -8.39
CA TYR A 55 2.61 4.62 -7.87
C TYR A 55 2.68 5.79 -8.83
N MET A 56 3.88 6.00 -9.34
CA MET A 56 4.21 7.04 -10.29
C MET A 56 3.86 6.57 -11.71
N GLY A 57 3.47 7.51 -12.55
CA GLY A 57 3.15 7.22 -13.95
C GLY A 57 3.32 8.46 -14.81
N ARG A 58 2.61 8.50 -15.94
CA ARG A 58 2.69 9.58 -16.92
C ARG A 58 1.79 10.79 -16.60
N GLY A 59 0.92 10.66 -15.60
CA GLY A 59 -0.02 11.73 -15.22
C GLY A 59 0.67 12.91 -14.53
N GLN A 60 0.01 14.08 -14.51
CA GLN A 60 0.55 15.27 -13.86
C GLN A 60 0.37 15.28 -12.33
N ALA A 61 -0.52 14.42 -11.80
CA ALA A 61 -0.92 14.41 -10.39
C ALA A 61 -0.11 13.43 -9.52
N VAL A 62 1.17 13.20 -9.84
CA VAL A 62 1.99 12.20 -9.13
C VAL A 62 2.19 12.59 -7.66
N LEU A 63 2.45 13.87 -7.37
CA LEU A 63 2.64 14.33 -5.99
C LEU A 63 1.37 14.12 -5.16
N GLU A 64 0.23 14.50 -5.71
CA GLU A 64 -1.07 14.35 -5.08
C GLU A 64 -1.45 12.87 -4.90
N THR A 65 -0.99 12.00 -5.81
CA THR A 65 -1.15 10.54 -5.69
C THR A 65 -0.35 10.01 -4.51
N ILE A 66 0.90 10.46 -4.34
CA ILE A 66 1.72 10.09 -3.18
C ILE A 66 1.09 10.62 -1.89
N ASP A 67 0.59 11.86 -1.89
CA ASP A 67 -0.11 12.44 -0.73
C ASP A 67 -1.35 11.63 -0.37
N ALA A 68 -2.14 11.20 -1.36
CA ALA A 68 -3.30 10.35 -1.14
C ALA A 68 -2.91 8.98 -0.54
N LEU A 69 -1.83 8.36 -1.03
CA LEU A 69 -1.30 7.12 -0.46
C LEU A 69 -0.89 7.26 1.01
N LEU A 70 -0.18 8.34 1.34
CA LEU A 70 0.28 8.61 2.70
C LEU A 70 -0.87 8.99 3.63
N LEU A 71 -1.85 9.75 3.13
CA LEU A 71 -3.05 10.13 3.88
C LEU A 71 -3.86 8.89 4.27
N PHE A 72 -4.13 7.99 3.33
CA PHE A 72 -4.90 6.78 3.62
C PHE A 72 -4.17 5.84 4.58
N ARG A 73 -2.86 5.70 4.44
CA ARG A 73 -2.03 4.97 5.41
C ARG A 73 -2.14 5.56 6.82
N ARG A 74 -2.07 6.89 6.94
CA ARG A 74 -2.22 7.57 8.23
C ARG A 74 -3.57 7.27 8.86
N GLN A 75 -4.64 7.28 8.06
CA GLN A 75 -5.98 6.91 8.53
C GLN A 75 -6.03 5.46 9.04
N ILE A 76 -5.45 4.51 8.31
CA ILE A 76 -5.39 3.10 8.74
C ILE A 76 -4.62 2.95 10.05
N ILE A 77 -3.41 3.52 10.15
CA ILE A 77 -2.57 3.36 11.35
C ILE A 77 -3.16 4.07 12.57
N ALA A 78 -3.97 5.12 12.36
CA ALA A 78 -4.68 5.79 13.44
C ALA A 78 -5.89 4.98 13.97
N ALA A 79 -6.35 3.96 13.24
CA ALA A 79 -7.49 3.16 13.67
C ALA A 79 -7.12 2.21 14.83
N PRO A 80 -8.04 1.96 15.79
CA PRO A 80 -7.79 1.05 16.89
C PRO A 80 -7.37 -0.35 16.45
N GLY A 81 -6.30 -0.88 17.06
CA GLY A 81 -5.79 -2.23 16.78
C GLY A 81 -4.98 -2.35 15.49
N MET A 82 -4.66 -1.24 14.83
CA MET A 82 -3.80 -1.21 13.65
C MET A 82 -2.37 -0.83 14.01
N HIS A 83 -1.41 -1.34 13.23
CA HIS A 83 0.02 -1.11 13.42
C HIS A 83 0.68 -0.61 12.14
N VAL A 84 1.85 0.00 12.29
CA VAL A 84 2.68 0.52 11.19
C VAL A 84 2.97 -0.55 10.13
N CYS A 85 3.17 -1.80 10.56
CA CYS A 85 3.48 -2.94 9.70
C CYS A 85 2.25 -3.50 8.94
N ASP A 86 1.06 -2.96 9.17
CA ASP A 86 -0.18 -3.45 8.56
C ASP A 86 -0.43 -2.86 7.17
N VAL A 87 0.36 -1.86 6.78
CA VAL A 87 0.39 -1.26 5.44
C VAL A 87 1.80 -1.40 4.86
N ALA A 88 1.90 -2.06 3.72
CA ALA A 88 3.16 -2.27 3.00
C ALA A 88 3.14 -1.59 1.62
N TYR A 89 4.29 -1.08 1.22
CA TYR A 89 4.53 -0.51 -0.11
C TYR A 89 5.66 -1.30 -0.76
N LEU A 90 5.36 -1.90 -1.91
CA LEU A 90 6.38 -2.53 -2.74
C LEU A 90 6.89 -1.53 -3.78
N ARG A 91 8.03 -1.83 -4.39
CA ARG A 91 8.55 -1.06 -5.51
C ARG A 91 8.17 -1.76 -6.80
N GLY A 92 7.55 -1.01 -7.71
CA GLY A 92 7.35 -1.44 -9.09
C GLY A 92 8.50 -0.99 -9.96
N GLN A 93 8.39 -1.25 -11.26
CA GLN A 93 9.40 -0.85 -12.24
C GLN A 93 9.69 0.65 -12.19
N GLN A 94 8.68 1.50 -12.01
CA GLN A 94 8.86 2.96 -11.96
C GLN A 94 9.68 3.40 -10.73
N GLU A 95 9.41 2.83 -9.56
CA GLU A 95 10.17 3.14 -8.34
C GLU A 95 11.61 2.62 -8.40
N GLU A 96 11.83 1.45 -9.00
CA GLU A 96 13.17 0.88 -9.20
C GLU A 96 14.00 1.71 -10.19
N MET A 97 13.39 2.28 -11.22
CA MET A 97 14.10 3.15 -12.18
C MET A 97 14.51 4.49 -11.57
N TRP A 98 13.73 5.05 -10.63
CA TRP A 98 14.12 6.27 -9.91
C TRP A 98 15.32 6.02 -9.00
N HIS A 99 15.43 4.83 -8.39
CA HIS A 99 16.46 4.54 -7.39
C HIS A 99 17.88 4.28 -7.98
N LYS A 100 18.04 4.42 -9.30
CA LYS A 100 19.33 4.36 -10.02
C LYS A 100 19.84 5.76 -10.32
#